data_AF-A0A7C4GJL2-F1
#
_entry.id   AF-A0A7C4GJL2-F1
#
_cell.length_a   1.000
_cell.length_b   1.000
_cell.length_c   1.000
_cell.angle_alpha   90.00
_cell.angle_beta   90.00
_cell.angle_gamma   90.00
#
_symmetry.space_group_name_H-M   'P 1'
#
loop_
_entity.id
_entity.type
_entity.pdbx_description
1 polymer ?
#
loop_
_entity_poly.entity_id
_entity_poly.type
_entity_poly.pdbx_seq_one_letter_code
_entity_poly.pdbx_strand_id
1 'polypeptide(L)'
;MVKRDRPPDPVNLDEPLRRLLKIIQESGGSVGDIVNEASRKLELERYEVARLLYKLKDLDLIRFIDPQPPRSFVTYLLSSHVIWFWSLVGLIILILFLIYLTPQVPPFTYLRYVFGSLFVLYLPGAALIELLYPKTSDLSQLERLALSIGLSLALVPLVGLILNYTPWGIRLHPIVISLSILTLALGLGAAARKFLFLKLEQVARYNTER
;
A
#
# COMPACT_ATOMS: atom_id res chain seq x y z
N MET A 1 -18.65 -10.47 3.25
CA MET A 1 -18.16 -11.45 2.25
C MET A 1 -18.78 -11.09 0.92
N VAL A 2 -18.15 -10.17 0.17
CA VAL A 2 -18.59 -9.83 -1.18
C VAL A 2 -18.08 -10.92 -2.11
N LYS A 3 -19.04 -11.60 -2.74
CA LYS A 3 -18.81 -12.64 -3.75
C LYS A 3 -17.92 -12.04 -4.83
N ARG A 4 -16.69 -12.53 -4.95
CA ARG A 4 -15.78 -12.15 -6.05
C ARG A 4 -16.37 -12.81 -7.30
N ASP A 5 -17.30 -12.11 -7.93
CA ASP A 5 -17.93 -12.57 -9.16
C ASP A 5 -16.84 -12.89 -10.18
N ARG A 6 -17.05 -13.97 -10.93
CA ARG A 6 -16.19 -14.33 -12.06
C ARG A 6 -16.07 -13.10 -12.96
N PRO A 7 -14.90 -12.86 -13.61
CA PRO A 7 -14.80 -11.80 -14.60
C PRO A 7 -15.96 -11.94 -15.59
N PRO A 8 -16.70 -10.86 -15.89
CA PRO A 8 -17.86 -10.96 -16.76
C PRO A 8 -17.43 -11.51 -18.11
N ASP A 9 -18.23 -12.43 -18.66
CA ASP A 9 -17.95 -13.01 -19.97
C ASP A 9 -17.81 -11.87 -21.00
N PRO A 10 -16.77 -11.88 -21.85
CA PRO A 10 -16.50 -10.79 -22.81
C PRO A 10 -17.61 -10.58 -23.85
N VAL A 11 -18.64 -11.42 -23.82
CA VAL A 11 -19.86 -11.34 -24.62
C VAL A 11 -20.85 -10.30 -24.07
N ASN A 12 -20.82 -9.99 -22.76
CA ASN A 12 -21.78 -9.12 -22.08
C ASN A 12 -21.25 -7.69 -21.80
N LEU A 13 -20.16 -7.30 -22.48
CA LEU A 13 -19.54 -5.98 -22.34
C LEU A 13 -20.18 -4.96 -23.28
N ASP A 14 -20.25 -3.70 -22.84
CA ASP A 14 -20.63 -2.57 -23.69
C ASP A 14 -19.80 -2.60 -25.00
N GLU A 15 -20.44 -2.28 -26.13
CA GLU A 15 -19.81 -2.32 -27.46
C GLU A 15 -18.44 -1.59 -27.54
N PRO A 16 -18.25 -0.41 -26.88
CA PRO A 16 -16.96 0.26 -26.82
C PRO A 16 -15.90 -0.53 -26.05
N LEU A 17 -16.26 -1.19 -24.94
CA LEU A 17 -15.35 -2.00 -24.14
C LEU A 17 -14.83 -3.20 -24.93
N ARG A 18 -15.72 -3.87 -25.67
CA ARG A 18 -15.37 -5.07 -26.45
C ARG A 18 -14.45 -4.74 -27.62
N ARG A 19 -14.67 -3.59 -28.28
CA ARG A 19 -13.77 -3.09 -29.33
C ARG A 19 -12.40 -2.70 -28.78
N LEU A 20 -12.38 -2.02 -27.62
CA LEU A 20 -11.13 -1.67 -26.94
C LEU A 20 -10.33 -2.93 -26.55
N LEU A 21 -11.00 -3.97 -26.02
CA LEU A 21 -10.36 -5.23 -25.65
C LEU A 21 -9.71 -5.92 -26.85
N LYS A 22 -10.37 -5.93 -28.02
CA LYS A 22 -9.78 -6.47 -29.26
C LYS A 22 -8.54 -5.70 -29.69
N ILE A 23 -8.59 -4.36 -29.68
CA ILE A 23 -7.44 -3.51 -30.04
C ILE A 23 -6.24 -3.80 -29.12
N ILE A 24 -6.49 -4.02 -27.84
CA ILE A 24 -5.46 -4.33 -26.84
C ILE A 24 -4.89 -5.74 -27.06
N GLN A 25 -5.71 -6.72 -27.42
CA GLN A 25 -5.27 -8.07 -27.77
C GLN A 25 -4.42 -8.08 -29.05
N GLU A 26 -4.73 -7.21 -30.02
CA GLU A 26 -4.02 -7.12 -31.30
C GLU A 26 -2.73 -6.29 -31.24
N SER A 27 -2.66 -5.26 -30.39
CA SER A 27 -1.65 -4.18 -30.50
C SER A 27 -0.75 -4.03 -29.26
N GLY A 28 -0.47 -5.12 -28.53
CA GLY A 28 0.26 -5.10 -27.25
C GLY A 28 1.39 -4.05 -27.16
N GLY A 29 1.33 -3.15 -26.16
CA GLY A 29 2.21 -1.99 -26.06
C GLY A 29 2.04 -1.19 -24.77
N SER A 30 2.69 -0.02 -24.67
CA SER A 30 2.55 0.87 -23.51
C SER A 30 1.12 1.40 -23.41
N VAL A 31 0.66 1.73 -22.19
CA VAL A 31 -0.66 2.34 -21.96
C VAL A 31 -0.84 3.58 -22.83
N GLY A 32 0.23 4.38 -23.01
CA GLY A 32 0.20 5.56 -23.87
C GLY A 32 -0.02 5.23 -25.35
N ASP A 33 0.59 4.16 -25.85
CA ASP A 33 0.46 3.72 -27.23
C ASP A 33 -0.94 3.17 -27.49
N ILE A 34 -1.46 2.36 -26.56
CA ILE A 34 -2.82 1.81 -26.59
C ILE A 34 -3.86 2.94 -26.55
N VAL A 35 -3.69 3.94 -25.69
CA VAL A 35 -4.64 5.08 -25.61
C VAL A 35 -4.62 5.88 -26.91
N ASN A 36 -3.45 6.12 -27.51
CA ASN A 36 -3.32 6.85 -28.77
C ASN A 36 -3.90 6.07 -29.96
N GLU A 37 -3.76 4.75 -29.97
CA GLU A 37 -4.29 3.90 -31.02
C GLU A 37 -5.80 3.70 -30.89
N ALA A 38 -6.30 3.46 -29.68
CA ALA A 38 -7.73 3.35 -29.42
C ALA A 38 -8.47 4.68 -29.66
N SER A 39 -7.86 5.83 -29.32
CA SER A 39 -8.43 7.15 -29.62
C SER A 39 -8.59 7.38 -31.12
N ARG A 40 -7.60 6.95 -31.92
CA ARG A 40 -7.68 7.04 -33.40
C ARG A 40 -8.68 6.07 -34.01
N LYS A 41 -8.79 4.84 -33.50
CA LYS A 41 -9.69 3.80 -34.06
C LYS A 41 -11.15 3.94 -33.63
N LEU A 42 -11.41 4.54 -32.47
CA LEU A 42 -12.77 4.68 -31.92
C LEU A 42 -13.33 6.11 -32.01
N GLU A 43 -12.54 7.06 -32.53
CA GLU A 43 -12.90 8.50 -32.58
C GLU A 43 -13.31 9.09 -31.22
N LEU A 44 -12.71 8.55 -30.14
CA LEU A 44 -12.98 8.99 -28.77
C LEU A 44 -11.85 9.88 -28.25
N GLU A 45 -12.22 10.79 -27.36
CA GLU A 45 -11.27 11.62 -26.62
C GLU A 45 -10.36 10.76 -25.73
N ARG A 46 -9.10 11.18 -25.56
CA ARG A 46 -8.10 10.40 -24.80
C ARG A 46 -8.54 10.08 -23.38
N TYR A 47 -9.28 10.99 -22.73
CA TYR A 47 -9.79 10.77 -21.38
C TYR A 47 -10.87 9.68 -21.35
N GLU A 48 -11.66 9.55 -22.42
CA GLU A 48 -12.78 8.62 -22.51
C GLU A 48 -12.27 7.21 -22.76
N VAL A 49 -11.24 7.09 -23.61
CA VAL A 49 -10.44 5.87 -23.81
C VAL A 49 -9.75 5.45 -22.51
N ALA A 50 -9.14 6.38 -21.77
CA ALA A 50 -8.53 6.10 -20.48
C ALA A 50 -9.56 5.60 -19.45
N ARG A 51 -10.77 6.17 -19.44
CA ARG A 51 -11.88 5.72 -18.57
C ARG A 51 -12.34 4.30 -18.92
N LEU A 52 -12.44 3.97 -20.20
CA LEU A 52 -12.78 2.61 -20.67
C LEU A 52 -11.68 1.59 -20.31
N LEU A 53 -10.41 1.98 -20.45
CA LEU A 53 -9.25 1.21 -19.99
C LEU A 53 -9.31 0.94 -18.49
N TYR A 54 -9.67 1.95 -17.70
CA TYR A 54 -9.80 1.81 -16.25
C TYR A 54 -10.97 0.89 -15.87
N LYS A 55 -12.11 1.00 -16.57
CA LYS A 55 -13.23 0.05 -16.40
C LYS A 55 -12.81 -1.39 -16.72
N LEU A 56 -12.07 -1.62 -17.80
CA LEU A 56 -11.57 -2.96 -18.15
C LEU A 56 -10.59 -3.53 -17.12
N LYS A 57 -9.78 -2.67 -16.50
CA LYS A 57 -8.94 -3.04 -15.35
C LYS A 57 -9.78 -3.42 -14.13
N ASP A 58 -10.81 -2.64 -13.80
CA ASP A 58 -11.70 -2.92 -12.67
C ASP A 58 -12.49 -4.23 -12.87
N LEU A 59 -12.76 -4.60 -14.13
CA LEU A 59 -13.36 -5.89 -14.52
C LEU A 59 -12.37 -7.07 -14.51
N ASP A 60 -11.11 -6.85 -14.11
CA ASP A 60 -10.02 -7.83 -14.09
C ASP A 60 -9.71 -8.46 -15.47
N LEU A 61 -10.15 -7.80 -16.55
CA LEU A 61 -9.93 -8.24 -17.94
C LEU A 61 -8.55 -7.80 -18.47
N ILE A 62 -7.96 -6.75 -17.89
CA ILE A 62 -6.68 -6.18 -18.30
C ILE A 62 -5.85 -5.84 -17.07
N ARG A 63 -4.57 -6.21 -17.09
CA ARG A 63 -3.63 -5.93 -16.00
C ARG A 63 -2.55 -4.96 -16.48
N PHE A 64 -2.45 -3.80 -15.84
CA PHE A 64 -1.36 -2.85 -16.10
C PHE A 64 -0.06 -3.43 -15.53
N ILE A 65 0.94 -3.64 -16.39
CA ILE A 65 2.23 -4.22 -16.02
C ILE A 65 3.29 -3.12 -16.13
N ASP A 66 4.05 -2.92 -15.04
CA ASP A 66 5.10 -1.91 -14.97
C ASP A 66 6.33 -2.34 -15.80
N PRO A 67 6.83 -1.53 -16.74
CA PRO A 67 7.91 -1.94 -17.64
C PRO A 67 9.30 -2.07 -17.00
N GLN A 68 9.54 -1.52 -15.80
CA GLN A 68 10.83 -1.64 -15.09
C GLN A 68 10.70 -2.03 -13.61
N PRO A 69 10.43 -3.32 -13.31
CA PRO A 69 10.35 -3.76 -11.93
C PRO A 69 11.75 -3.76 -11.26
N PRO A 70 11.86 -3.29 -10.00
CA PRO A 70 13.13 -3.03 -9.33
C PRO A 70 13.94 -4.31 -9.08
N ARG A 71 15.24 -4.30 -9.43
CA ARG A 71 16.11 -5.48 -9.45
C ARG A 71 16.70 -5.88 -8.08
N SER A 72 16.58 -5.04 -7.06
CA SER A 72 17.21 -5.21 -5.74
C SER A 72 16.29 -4.70 -4.62
N PHE A 73 16.29 -5.40 -3.47
CA PHE A 73 15.51 -5.00 -2.29
C PHE A 73 15.99 -3.65 -1.71
N VAL A 74 17.29 -3.38 -1.74
CA VAL A 74 17.88 -2.11 -1.27
C VAL A 74 17.51 -0.97 -2.23
N THR A 75 17.58 -1.24 -3.54
CA THR A 75 17.17 -0.27 -4.56
C THR A 75 15.66 -0.03 -4.53
N TYR A 76 14.87 -1.03 -4.14
CA TYR A 76 13.43 -0.88 -3.91
C TYR A 76 13.16 0.02 -2.70
N LEU A 77 13.81 -0.22 -1.56
CA LEU A 77 13.69 0.60 -0.34
C LEU A 77 14.08 2.08 -0.56
N LEU A 78 15.05 2.34 -1.44
CA LEU A 78 15.51 3.69 -1.82
C LEU A 78 14.74 4.28 -3.02
N SER A 79 13.79 3.56 -3.60
CA SER A 79 12.98 4.04 -4.73
C SER A 79 11.77 4.83 -4.27
N SER A 80 11.31 5.76 -5.11
CA SER A 80 10.12 6.62 -4.89
C SER A 80 8.82 5.83 -4.60
N HIS A 81 8.79 4.53 -4.91
CA HIS A 81 7.69 3.65 -4.53
C HIS A 81 7.52 3.42 -3.01
N VAL A 82 8.52 3.78 -2.19
CA VAL A 82 8.58 3.50 -0.75
C VAL A 82 8.33 4.76 0.10
N ILE A 83 7.81 5.84 -0.51
CA ILE A 83 7.46 7.09 0.19
C ILE A 83 6.60 6.82 1.43
N TRP A 84 5.64 5.89 1.35
CA TRP A 84 4.80 5.53 2.49
C TRP A 84 5.62 5.04 3.71
N PHE A 85 6.64 4.21 3.49
CA PHE A 85 7.50 3.70 4.57
C PHE A 85 8.40 4.81 5.12
N TRP A 86 8.96 5.65 4.25
CA TRP A 86 9.78 6.79 4.69
C TRP A 86 8.95 7.83 5.46
N SER A 87 7.70 8.07 5.08
CA SER A 87 6.76 8.89 5.84
C SER A 87 6.49 8.29 7.23
N LEU A 88 6.31 6.96 7.31
CA LEU A 88 6.15 6.24 8.57
C LEU A 88 7.41 6.37 9.45
N VAL A 89 8.60 6.12 8.89
CA VAL A 89 9.88 6.25 9.59
C VAL A 89 10.10 7.68 10.07
N GLY A 90 9.86 8.66 9.20
CA GLY A 90 9.98 10.08 9.51
C GLY A 90 9.03 10.49 10.63
N LEU A 91 7.81 9.96 10.65
CA LEU A 91 6.85 10.21 11.72
C LEU A 91 7.32 9.59 13.05
N ILE A 92 7.84 8.36 13.05
CA ILE A 92 8.44 7.73 14.24
C ILE A 92 9.61 8.58 14.76
N ILE A 93 10.52 9.00 13.88
CA ILE A 93 11.67 9.85 14.26
C ILE A 93 11.19 11.17 14.85
N LEU A 94 10.18 11.81 14.24
CA LEU A 94 9.58 13.03 14.74
C LEU A 94 9.00 12.84 16.14
N ILE A 95 8.27 11.73 16.37
CA ILE A 95 7.70 11.40 17.69
C ILE A 95 8.80 11.18 18.72
N LEU A 96 9.85 10.42 18.37
CA LEU A 96 11.00 10.20 19.26
C LEU A 96 11.70 11.53 19.57
N PHE A 97 11.90 12.39 18.57
CA PHE A 97 12.45 13.73 18.76
C PHE A 97 11.60 14.55 19.75
N LEU A 98 10.27 14.57 19.57
CA LEU A 98 9.33 15.25 20.46
C LEU A 98 9.36 14.72 21.90
N ILE A 99 9.60 13.42 22.09
CA ILE A 99 9.59 12.79 23.41
C ILE A 99 10.91 13.01 24.15
N TYR A 100 12.05 12.91 23.45
CA TYR A 100 13.38 12.86 24.07
C TYR A 100 14.14 14.18 24.04
N LEU A 101 13.99 15.00 22.99
CA LEU A 101 14.77 16.23 22.80
C LEU A 101 14.02 17.49 23.20
N THR A 102 12.68 17.44 23.28
CA THR A 102 11.88 18.63 23.52
C THR A 102 11.61 18.87 25.01
N PRO A 103 11.71 20.12 25.50
CA PRO A 103 11.37 20.45 26.88
C PRO A 103 9.90 20.18 27.23
N GLN A 104 9.63 19.78 28.48
CA GLN A 104 8.28 19.46 28.98
C GLN A 104 7.46 20.72 29.33
N VAL A 105 7.58 21.79 28.55
CA VAL A 105 6.87 23.04 28.75
C VAL A 105 5.87 23.29 27.61
N PRO A 106 4.71 23.92 27.88
CA PRO A 106 3.84 24.40 26.82
C PRO A 106 4.60 25.32 25.85
N PRO A 107 4.39 25.21 24.53
CA PRO A 107 3.34 24.46 23.83
C PRO A 107 3.71 23.01 23.46
N PHE A 108 4.96 22.59 23.64
CA PHE A 108 5.47 21.30 23.14
C PHE A 108 4.81 20.08 23.77
N THR A 109 4.38 20.20 25.03
CA THR A 109 3.65 19.13 25.73
C THR A 109 2.34 18.75 25.01
N TYR A 110 1.61 19.72 24.46
CA TYR A 110 0.39 19.44 23.69
C TYR A 110 0.71 18.68 22.40
N LEU A 111 1.77 19.09 21.71
CA LEU A 111 2.23 18.45 20.49
C LEU A 111 2.57 16.98 20.75
N ARG A 112 3.26 16.70 21.86
CA ARG A 112 3.58 15.33 22.28
C ARG A 112 2.34 14.49 22.56
N TYR A 113 1.29 15.04 23.16
CA TYR A 113 0.04 14.28 23.38
C TYR A 113 -0.68 13.97 22.06
N VAL A 114 -0.74 14.93 21.14
CA VAL A 114 -1.35 14.72 19.83
C VAL A 114 -0.57 13.69 19.01
N PHE A 115 0.74 13.85 18.85
CA PHE A 115 1.55 12.90 18.09
C PHE A 115 1.72 11.56 18.79
N GLY A 116 1.80 11.54 20.12
CA GLY A 116 1.88 10.32 20.91
C GLY A 116 0.60 9.50 20.85
N SER A 117 -0.57 10.13 20.91
CA SER A 117 -1.84 9.43 20.72
C SER A 117 -1.99 8.91 19.30
N LEU A 118 -1.63 9.70 18.28
CA LEU A 118 -1.62 9.25 16.88
C LEU A 118 -0.68 8.05 16.69
N PHE A 119 0.49 8.07 17.33
CA PHE A 119 1.43 6.96 17.33
C PHE A 119 0.81 5.67 17.84
N VAL A 120 0.20 5.74 19.02
CA VAL A 120 -0.38 4.57 19.68
C VAL A 120 -1.65 4.08 18.95
N LEU A 121 -2.47 4.99 18.42
CA LEU A 121 -3.77 4.64 17.86
C LEU A 121 -3.74 4.24 16.38
N TYR A 122 -2.71 4.60 15.64
CA TYR A 122 -2.71 4.42 14.18
C TYR A 122 -1.47 3.71 13.64
N LEU A 123 -0.25 4.09 14.06
CA LEU A 123 0.98 3.67 13.37
C LEU A 123 1.21 2.15 13.35
N PRO A 124 1.17 1.43 14.48
CA PRO A 124 1.36 -0.02 14.51
C PRO A 124 0.36 -0.76 13.64
N GLY A 125 -0.93 -0.38 13.72
CA GLY A 125 -1.99 -0.99 12.94
C GLY A 125 -1.91 -0.67 11.45
N ALA A 126 -1.53 0.56 11.09
CA ALA A 126 -1.28 0.95 9.70
C ALA A 126 -0.12 0.16 9.08
N ALA A 127 0.97 -0.04 9.83
CA ALA A 127 2.09 -0.87 9.40
C ALA A 127 1.68 -2.33 9.19
N LEU A 128 0.86 -2.88 10.09
CA LEU A 128 0.33 -4.23 9.98
C LEU A 128 -0.61 -4.40 8.78
N ILE A 129 -1.50 -3.44 8.50
CA ILE A 129 -2.37 -3.50 7.32
C ILE A 129 -1.56 -3.47 6.04
N GLU A 130 -0.52 -2.64 5.96
CA GLU A 130 0.32 -2.59 4.78
C GLU A 130 1.07 -3.92 4.56
N LEU A 131 1.40 -4.62 5.64
CA LEU A 131 1.98 -5.96 5.61
C LEU A 131 0.95 -7.02 5.18
N LEU A 132 -0.28 -6.97 5.71
CA LEU A 132 -1.32 -7.97 5.45
C LEU A 132 -1.95 -7.81 4.05
N TYR A 133 -2.21 -6.58 3.63
CA TYR A 133 -2.90 -6.19 2.40
C TYR A 133 -2.02 -5.22 1.58
N PRO A 134 -0.98 -5.76 0.90
CA PRO A 134 -0.03 -4.94 0.16
C PRO A 134 -0.64 -4.27 -1.08
N LYS A 135 -1.77 -4.75 -1.59
CA LYS A 135 -2.44 -4.18 -2.76
C LYS A 135 -3.43 -3.09 -2.34
N THR A 136 -3.45 -2.00 -3.09
CA THR A 136 -4.37 -0.88 -2.87
C THR A 136 -5.82 -1.22 -3.23
N SER A 137 -6.03 -2.24 -4.06
CA SER A 137 -7.37 -2.72 -4.46
C SER A 137 -8.05 -3.61 -3.43
N ASP A 138 -7.32 -4.10 -2.42
CA ASP A 138 -7.86 -5.11 -1.49
C ASP A 138 -8.82 -4.49 -0.46
N LEU A 139 -8.67 -3.19 -0.17
CA LEU A 139 -9.45 -2.48 0.85
C LEU A 139 -9.73 -1.05 0.39
N SER A 140 -10.95 -0.57 0.61
CA SER A 140 -11.26 0.85 0.45
C SER A 140 -10.48 1.70 1.45
N GLN A 141 -10.35 3.01 1.17
CA GLN A 141 -9.59 3.92 2.04
C GLN A 141 -10.18 4.00 3.46
N LEU A 142 -11.52 3.97 3.58
CA LEU A 142 -12.21 3.99 4.87
C LEU A 142 -12.03 2.68 5.64
N GLU A 143 -12.09 1.53 4.96
CA GLU A 143 -11.82 0.23 5.59
C GLU A 143 -10.38 0.14 6.07
N ARG A 144 -9.41 0.61 5.27
CA ARG A 144 -7.99 0.65 5.65
C ARG A 144 -7.80 1.48 6.93
N LEU A 145 -8.45 2.63 7.02
CA LEU A 145 -8.39 3.50 8.20
C LEU A 145 -9.03 2.82 9.42
N ALA A 146 -10.26 2.31 9.29
CA ALA A 146 -10.95 1.65 10.39
C ALA A 146 -10.17 0.42 10.92
N LEU A 147 -9.65 -0.41 10.02
CA LEU A 147 -8.87 -1.58 10.37
C LEU A 147 -7.52 -1.22 10.99
N SER A 148 -6.86 -0.17 10.50
CA SER A 148 -5.61 0.30 11.11
C SER A 148 -5.81 0.73 12.57
N ILE A 149 -6.89 1.45 12.87
CA ILE A 149 -7.22 1.85 14.24
C ILE A 149 -7.55 0.61 15.08
N GLY A 150 -8.40 -0.27 14.58
CA GLY A 150 -8.79 -1.50 15.28
C GLY A 150 -7.60 -2.41 15.60
N LEU A 151 -6.68 -2.59 14.65
CA LEU A 151 -5.46 -3.37 14.85
C LEU A 151 -4.50 -2.71 15.83
N SER A 152 -4.39 -1.38 15.83
CA SER A 152 -3.56 -0.68 16.82
C SER A 152 -4.12 -0.85 18.23
N LEU A 153 -5.44 -0.75 18.39
CA LEU A 153 -6.13 -0.98 19.66
C LEU A 153 -5.98 -2.43 20.17
N ALA A 154 -5.78 -3.40 19.28
CA ALA A 154 -5.45 -4.77 19.66
C ALA A 154 -3.96 -4.96 19.98
N LEU A 155 -3.07 -4.42 19.15
CA LEU A 155 -1.63 -4.60 19.25
C LEU A 155 -1.02 -3.89 20.46
N VAL A 156 -1.43 -2.64 20.72
CA VAL A 156 -0.80 -1.82 21.77
C VAL A 156 -0.99 -2.44 23.16
N PRO A 157 -2.21 -2.83 23.60
CA PRO A 157 -2.37 -3.48 24.89
C PRO A 157 -1.62 -4.81 24.95
N LEU A 158 -1.58 -5.58 23.86
CA LEU A 158 -0.82 -6.82 23.80
C LEU A 158 0.68 -6.59 24.03
N VAL A 159 1.26 -5.57 23.39
CA VAL A 159 2.66 -5.17 23.60
C VAL A 159 2.87 -4.67 25.03
N GLY A 160 1.92 -3.91 25.58
CA GLY A 160 1.95 -3.46 26.97
C GLY A 160 1.92 -4.61 27.97
N LEU A 161 1.11 -5.65 27.72
CA LEU A 161 1.07 -6.87 28.52
C LEU A 161 2.38 -7.63 28.44
N ILE A 162 2.95 -7.82 27.24
CA ILE A 162 4.26 -8.46 27.07
C ILE A 162 5.34 -7.70 27.85
N LEU A 163 5.35 -6.37 27.74
CA LEU A 163 6.27 -5.50 28.46
C LEU A 163 6.11 -5.59 29.98
N ASN A 164 4.89 -5.82 30.48
CA ASN A 164 4.66 -6.01 31.91
C ASN A 164 5.39 -7.24 32.47
N TYR A 165 5.60 -8.28 31.66
CA TYR A 165 6.39 -9.46 32.03
C TYR A 165 7.90 -9.27 31.82
N THR A 166 8.33 -8.13 31.26
CA THR A 166 9.76 -7.79 31.12
C THR A 166 10.25 -6.96 32.31
N PRO A 167 11.55 -7.02 32.66
CA PRO A 167 12.11 -6.25 33.79
C PRO A 167 11.96 -4.73 33.64
N TRP A 168 11.62 -4.24 32.45
CA TRP A 168 11.41 -2.82 32.17
C TRP A 168 10.02 -2.29 32.63
N GLY A 169 9.02 -3.17 32.74
CA GLY A 169 7.65 -2.85 33.17
C GLY A 169 6.87 -1.91 32.24
N ILE A 170 5.67 -1.49 32.67
CA ILE A 170 4.78 -0.57 31.95
C ILE A 170 5.23 0.89 32.16
N ARG A 171 6.39 1.25 31.60
CA ARG A 171 6.90 2.64 31.58
C ARG A 171 6.82 3.21 30.17
N LEU A 172 6.81 4.54 30.07
CA LEU A 172 6.75 5.23 28.77
C LEU A 172 7.90 4.83 27.83
N HIS A 173 9.14 4.83 28.31
CA HIS A 173 10.31 4.54 27.48
C HIS A 173 10.25 3.13 26.85
N PRO A 174 10.05 2.04 27.62
CA PRO A 174 9.90 0.69 27.06
C PRO A 174 8.75 0.56 26.07
N ILE A 175 7.59 1.18 26.34
CA ILE A 175 6.43 1.13 25.45
C ILE A 175 6.77 1.80 24.11
N VAL A 176 7.31 3.02 24.14
CA VAL A 176 7.64 3.79 22.93
C VAL A 176 8.70 3.07 22.10
N ILE A 177 9.76 2.55 22.74
CA ILE A 177 10.82 1.82 22.06
C ILE A 177 10.27 0.54 21.42
N SER A 178 9.50 -0.25 22.17
CA SER A 178 8.96 -1.52 21.68
C SER A 178 7.97 -1.34 20.53
N LEU A 179 7.06 -0.36 20.65
CA LEU A 179 6.13 -0.03 19.57
C LEU A 179 6.86 0.52 18.34
N SER A 180 7.93 1.28 18.53
CA SER A 180 8.73 1.80 17.40
C SER A 180 9.41 0.66 16.65
N ILE A 181 10.08 -0.25 17.38
CA ILE A 181 10.72 -1.43 16.81
C ILE A 181 9.69 -2.31 16.09
N LEU A 182 8.56 -2.58 16.74
CA LEU A 182 7.47 -3.38 16.14
C LEU A 182 6.97 -2.74 14.84
N THR A 183 6.66 -1.44 14.87
CA THR A 183 6.12 -0.72 13.72
C THR A 183 7.14 -0.70 12.56
N LEU A 184 8.43 -0.50 12.85
CA LEU A 184 9.49 -0.57 11.84
C LEU A 184 9.64 -1.98 11.27
N ALA A 185 9.59 -3.02 12.11
CA ALA A 185 9.67 -4.41 11.67
C ALA A 185 8.49 -4.77 10.75
N LEU A 186 7.27 -4.36 11.11
CA LEU A 186 6.08 -4.55 10.28
C LEU A 186 6.18 -3.77 8.96
N GLY A 187 6.66 -2.53 8.99
CA GLY A 187 6.89 -1.71 7.79
C GLY A 187 7.92 -2.31 6.84
N LEU A 188 9.03 -2.84 7.38
CA LEU A 188 10.04 -3.55 6.61
C LEU A 188 9.49 -4.85 6.02
N GLY A 189 8.72 -5.60 6.80
CA GLY A 189 8.01 -6.79 6.33
C GLY A 189 7.05 -6.46 5.17
N ALA A 190 6.31 -5.35 5.27
CA ALA A 190 5.40 -4.90 4.22
C ALA A 190 6.17 -4.58 2.93
N ALA A 191 7.29 -3.87 3.04
CA ALA A 191 8.17 -3.59 1.91
C ALA A 191 8.73 -4.89 1.29
N ALA A 192 9.16 -5.85 2.10
CA ALA A 192 9.63 -7.16 1.63
C ALA A 192 8.53 -7.94 0.91
N ARG A 193 7.30 -7.93 1.43
CA ARG A 193 6.17 -8.61 0.81
C ARG A 193 5.80 -7.97 -0.54
N LYS A 194 5.80 -6.63 -0.64
CA LYS A 194 5.57 -5.92 -1.91
C LYS A 194 6.66 -6.24 -2.94
N PHE A 195 7.93 -6.27 -2.53
CA PHE A 195 9.04 -6.65 -3.40
C PHE A 195 8.91 -8.09 -3.91
N LEU A 196 8.57 -9.04 -3.04
CA LEU A 196 8.37 -10.44 -3.43
C LEU A 196 7.24 -10.57 -4.46
N PHE A 197 6.15 -9.82 -4.30
CA PHE A 197 5.03 -9.84 -5.24
C PHE A 197 5.47 -9.39 -6.65
N LEU A 198 6.26 -8.33 -6.73
CA LEU A 198 6.82 -7.84 -8.00
C LEU A 198 7.76 -8.87 -8.65
N LYS A 199 8.60 -9.53 -7.84
CA LYS A 199 9.52 -10.57 -8.35
C LYS A 199 8.77 -11.80 -8.89
N LEU A 200 7.69 -12.21 -8.24
CA LEU A 200 6.88 -13.34 -8.72
C LEU A 200 6.20 -13.02 -10.05
N GLU A 201 5.71 -11.79 -10.23
CA GLU A 201 5.14 -11.36 -11.51
C GLU A 201 6.20 -11.34 -12.63
N GLN A 202 7.45 -10.95 -12.35
CA GLN A 202 8.55 -11.06 -13.30
C GLN A 202 8.84 -12.51 -13.72
N VAL A 203 8.90 -13.44 -12.77
CA VAL A 203 9.19 -14.86 -13.04
C VAL A 203 8.07 -15.49 -13.87
N ALA A 204 6.81 -15.20 -13.54
CA ALA A 204 5.66 -15.66 -14.32
C ALA A 204 5.78 -15.19 -15.78
N ARG A 205 6.19 -13.94 -16.02
CA ARG A 205 6.40 -13.39 -17.37
C ARG A 205 7.44 -14.16 -18.18
N TYR A 206 8.60 -14.48 -17.59
CA TYR A 206 9.67 -15.19 -18.28
C TYR A 206 9.24 -16.58 -18.78
N ASN A 207 8.35 -17.24 -18.04
CA ASN A 207 7.85 -18.56 -18.43
C ASN A 207 6.75 -18.52 -19.50
N THR A 208 6.06 -17.39 -19.69
CA THR A 208 5.01 -17.25 -20.73
C THR A 208 5.57 -16.81 -22.08
N GLU A 209 6.78 -16.22 -22.12
CA GLU A 209 7.48 -15.82 -23.35
C GLU A 209 8.39 -16.94 -23.93
N ARG A 210 8.39 -18.14 -23.35
CA ARG A 210 9.04 -19.36 -23.87
C ARG A 210 8.02 -20.37 -24.38
#